data_AF-A0A261UIY6-F1
#
_entry.id   AF-A0A261UIY6-F1
#
_cell.length_a   1.000
_cell.length_b   1.000
_cell.length_c   1.000
_cell.angle_alpha   90.00
_cell.angle_beta   90.00
_cell.angle_gamma   90.00
#
_symmetry.space_group_name_H-M   'P 1'
#
loop_
_entity.id
_entity.type
_entity.pdbx_description
1 polymer ?
#
loop_
_entity_poly.entity_id
_entity_poly.type
_entity_poly.pdbx_seq_one_letter_code
_entity_poly.pdbx_strand_id
1 'polypeptide(L)'
;MATAKLTLAALAAFVVGTVAGQWQGQRDTRLLQQDDIRREKLIARNCGPHSTLWRNAANGQYGCLYVNRDGQALIEPTFDAPVLSARR
;
A
#
# COMPACT_ATOMS: atom_id res chain seq x y z
N MET A 1 38.55 28.61 20.51
CA MET A 1 37.65 28.74 19.34
C MET A 1 37.53 27.44 18.51
N ALA A 2 37.67 26.24 19.12
CA ALA A 2 37.57 24.95 18.41
C ALA A 2 36.23 24.22 18.69
N THR A 3 35.66 24.43 19.88
CA THR A 3 34.42 23.81 20.35
C THR A 3 33.17 24.26 19.59
N ALA A 4 33.09 25.53 19.20
CA ALA A 4 31.94 26.07 18.46
C ALA A 4 31.81 25.55 17.01
N LYS A 5 32.93 25.13 16.38
CA LYS A 5 32.91 24.59 15.00
C LYS A 5 32.42 23.14 14.97
N LEU A 6 32.77 22.37 16.00
CA LEU A 6 32.36 20.96 16.15
C LEU A 6 30.86 20.82 16.47
N THR A 7 30.30 21.71 17.28
CA THR A 7 28.86 21.69 17.60
C THR A 7 27.98 22.09 16.41
N LEU A 8 28.41 23.06 15.60
CA LEU A 8 27.72 23.47 14.38
C LEU A 8 27.73 22.36 13.31
N ALA A 9 28.85 21.64 13.16
CA ALA A 9 28.94 20.51 12.23
C ALA A 9 28.04 19.33 12.65
N ALA A 10 27.98 19.02 13.95
CA ALA A 10 27.12 17.96 14.48
C ALA A 10 25.62 18.28 14.31
N LEU A 11 25.21 19.53 14.55
CA LEU A 11 23.84 19.99 14.31
C LEU A 11 23.46 19.94 12.83
N ALA A 12 24.35 20.38 11.95
CA ALA A 12 24.12 20.32 10.49
C ALA A 12 23.94 18.87 10.01
N ALA A 13 24.76 17.93 10.48
CA ALA A 13 24.64 16.52 10.13
C ALA A 13 23.32 15.90 10.62
N PHE A 14 22.87 16.26 11.83
CA PHE A 14 21.61 15.75 12.39
C PHE A 14 20.39 16.26 11.61
N VAL A 15 20.35 17.54 11.25
CA VAL A 15 19.25 18.15 10.48
C VAL A 15 19.18 17.58 9.06
N VAL A 16 20.33 17.41 8.40
CA VAL A 16 20.34 16.81 7.05
C VAL A 16 19.89 15.34 7.09
N GLY A 17 20.31 14.58 8.11
CA GLY A 17 19.91 13.18 8.28
C GLY A 17 18.41 12.99 8.50
N THR A 18 17.77 13.84 9.31
CA THR A 18 16.32 13.75 9.58
C THR A 18 15.49 14.13 8.36
N VAL A 19 15.88 15.19 7.63
CA VAL A 19 15.15 15.63 6.43
C VAL A 19 15.30 14.60 5.30
N ALA A 20 16.50 14.07 5.07
CA ALA A 20 16.73 13.04 4.05
C ALA A 20 15.93 11.76 4.34
N GLY A 21 15.87 11.33 5.60
CA GLY A 21 15.06 10.17 6.01
C GLY A 21 13.56 10.38 5.82
N GLN A 22 13.05 11.58 6.12
CA GLN A 22 11.64 11.93 5.90
C GLN A 22 11.29 11.95 4.41
N TRP A 23 12.16 12.49 3.55
CA TRP A 23 11.96 12.52 2.11
C TRP A 23 11.97 11.13 1.48
N GLN A 24 12.89 10.26 1.90
CA GLN A 24 12.93 8.89 1.43
C GLN A 24 11.68 8.12 1.88
N GLY A 25 11.28 8.24 3.15
CA GLY A 25 10.05 7.59 3.65
C GLY A 25 8.78 8.04 2.93
N GLN A 26 8.66 9.33 2.59
CA GLN A 26 7.53 9.83 1.80
C GLN A 26 7.53 9.32 0.35
N ARG A 27 8.71 9.14 -0.26
CA ARG A 27 8.82 8.50 -1.58
C ARG A 27 8.43 7.03 -1.53
N ASP A 28 8.91 6.30 -0.54
CA ASP A 28 8.66 4.86 -0.42
C ASP A 28 7.17 4.58 -0.17
N THR A 29 6.53 5.33 0.72
CA THR A 29 5.07 5.23 0.95
C THR A 29 4.26 5.52 -0.30
N ARG A 30 4.67 6.50 -1.11
CA ARG A 30 4.03 6.80 -2.39
C ARG A 30 4.15 5.66 -3.39
N LEU A 31 5.33 5.05 -3.49
CA LEU A 31 5.57 3.92 -4.40
C LEU A 31 4.73 2.70 -3.99
N LEU A 32 4.70 2.38 -2.70
CA LEU A 32 3.89 1.27 -2.17
C LEU A 32 2.39 1.50 -2.43
N GLN A 33 1.88 2.71 -2.22
CA GLN A 33 0.50 3.05 -2.53
C GLN A 33 0.18 2.91 -4.04
N GLN A 34 1.11 3.31 -4.91
CA GLN A 34 0.92 3.16 -6.35
C GLN A 34 0.88 1.69 -6.78
N ASP A 35 1.73 0.86 -6.18
CA ASP A 35 1.75 -0.57 -6.43
C ASP A 35 0.48 -1.25 -5.90
N ASP A 36 -0.01 -0.87 -4.71
CA ASP A 36 -1.27 -1.35 -4.16
C ASP A 36 -2.44 -1.01 -5.07
N ILE A 37 -2.54 0.26 -5.52
CA ILE A 37 -3.58 0.69 -6.47
C ILE A 37 -3.49 -0.09 -7.79
N ARG A 38 -2.27 -0.32 -8.30
CA ARG A 38 -2.07 -1.09 -9.53
C ARG A 38 -2.52 -2.53 -9.34
N ARG A 39 -2.16 -3.15 -8.22
CA ARG A 39 -2.55 -4.53 -7.88
C ARG A 39 -4.06 -4.65 -7.74
N GLU A 40 -4.71 -3.75 -7.02
CA GLU A 40 -6.16 -3.73 -6.87
C GLU A 40 -6.89 -3.56 -8.20
N LYS A 41 -6.38 -2.71 -9.11
CA LYS A 41 -6.92 -2.58 -10.47
C LYS A 41 -6.82 -3.87 -11.28
N LEU A 42 -5.75 -4.65 -11.12
CA LEU A 42 -5.60 -5.93 -11.79
C LEU A 42 -6.60 -6.96 -11.25
N ILE A 43 -6.78 -7.02 -9.93
CA ILE A 43 -7.76 -7.91 -9.30
C ILE A 43 -9.19 -7.52 -9.70
N ALA A 44 -9.51 -6.23 -9.70
CA ALA A 44 -10.82 -5.73 -10.09
C ALA A 44 -11.18 -6.08 -11.54
N ARG A 45 -10.19 -6.15 -12.45
CA ARG A 45 -10.43 -6.57 -13.84
C ARG A 45 -10.94 -8.01 -13.96
N ASN A 46 -10.54 -8.90 -13.05
CA ASN A 46 -11.00 -10.28 -13.05
C ASN A 46 -12.48 -10.41 -12.65
N CYS A 47 -13.04 -9.42 -11.95
CA CYS A 47 -14.42 -9.46 -11.50
C CYS A 47 -15.47 -9.24 -12.61
N GLY A 48 -15.07 -8.72 -13.78
CA GLY A 48 -15.98 -8.43 -14.89
C GLY A 48 -16.71 -7.08 -14.79
N PRO A 49 -17.57 -6.74 -15.77
CA PRO A 49 -18.08 -5.37 -15.97
C PRO A 49 -19.22 -4.93 -15.02
N HIS A 50 -19.86 -5.85 -14.31
CA HIS A 50 -21.05 -5.57 -13.47
C HIS A 50 -20.83 -5.86 -11.99
N SER A 51 -19.58 -5.92 -11.57
CA SER A 51 -19.18 -6.22 -10.21
C SER A 51 -18.23 -5.16 -9.69
N THR A 52 -18.12 -5.09 -8.37
CA THR A 52 -17.19 -4.20 -7.67
C THR A 52 -16.20 -5.03 -6.89
N LEU A 53 -14.93 -4.63 -6.87
CA LEU A 53 -13.95 -5.26 -5.99
C LEU A 53 -14.30 -4.97 -4.53
N TRP A 54 -14.59 -6.01 -3.78
CA TRP A 54 -14.79 -5.96 -2.34
C TRP A 54 -13.55 -6.49 -1.63
N ARG A 55 -13.19 -5.87 -0.51
CA ARG A 55 -12.09 -6.29 0.35
C ARG A 55 -12.60 -6.50 1.76
N ASN A 56 -12.31 -7.67 2.32
CA ASN A 56 -12.59 -7.98 3.71
C ASN A 56 -11.61 -7.23 4.63
N ALA A 57 -12.14 -6.38 5.52
CA ALA A 57 -11.33 -5.62 6.45
C ALA A 57 -10.63 -6.48 7.52
N ALA A 58 -11.19 -7.64 7.87
CA ALA A 58 -10.68 -8.48 8.95
C ALA A 58 -9.47 -9.32 8.54
N ASN A 59 -9.48 -9.85 7.31
CA ASN A 59 -8.44 -10.78 6.82
C ASN A 59 -7.76 -10.30 5.53
N GLY A 60 -8.16 -9.16 4.97
CA GLY A 60 -7.57 -8.57 3.77
C GLY A 60 -7.89 -9.31 2.46
N GLN A 61 -8.77 -10.31 2.49
CA GLN A 61 -9.14 -11.07 1.29
C GLN A 61 -9.99 -10.23 0.33
N TYR A 62 -9.89 -10.54 -0.96
CA TYR A 62 -10.65 -9.88 -2.01
C TYR A 62 -11.79 -10.78 -2.52
N GLY A 63 -12.86 -10.15 -3.00
CA GLY A 63 -13.99 -10.80 -3.64
C GLY A 63 -14.64 -9.85 -4.66
N CYS A 64 -15.40 -10.41 -5.59
CA CYS A 64 -16.21 -9.68 -6.54
C CYS A 64 -17.62 -9.55 -5.98
N LEU A 65 -18.03 -8.32 -5.68
CA LEU A 65 -19.35 -7.98 -5.18
C LEU A 65 -20.29 -7.69 -6.34
N TYR A 66 -21.38 -8.44 -6.41
CA TYR A 66 -22.51 -8.21 -7.29
C TYR A 66 -23.68 -7.72 -6.46
N VAL A 67 -24.29 -6.61 -6.87
CA VAL A 67 -25.49 -6.06 -6.21
C VAL A 67 -26.64 -6.09 -7.21
N ASN A 68 -27.72 -6.78 -6.87
CA ASN A 68 -28.91 -6.81 -7.71
C ASN A 68 -29.74 -5.52 -7.53
N ARG A 69 -30.78 -5.33 -8.35
CA ARG A 69 -31.66 -4.15 -8.28
C ARG A 69 -32.42 -4.03 -6.95
N ASP A 70 -32.64 -5.15 -6.27
CA ASP A 70 -33.35 -5.22 -4.99
C ASP A 70 -32.41 -4.95 -3.79
N GLY A 71 -31.13 -4.68 -4.06
CA GLY A 71 -30.11 -4.42 -3.03
C GLY A 71 -29.53 -5.69 -2.39
N GLN A 72 -29.87 -6.89 -2.86
CA GLN A 72 -29.21 -8.11 -2.43
C GLN A 72 -27.79 -8.16 -3.01
N ALA A 73 -26.84 -8.48 -2.14
CA ALA A 73 -25.42 -8.57 -2.45
C ALA A 73 -24.97 -10.03 -2.47
N LEU A 74 -24.24 -10.41 -3.51
CA LEU A 74 -23.49 -11.67 -3.60
C LEU A 74 -22.00 -11.34 -3.67
N ILE A 75 -21.19 -11.94 -2.81
CA ILE A 75 -19.73 -11.81 -2.86
C ILE A 75 -19.17 -13.14 -3.37
N GLU A 76 -18.60 -13.11 -4.56
CA GLU A 76 -17.86 -14.24 -5.12
C GLU A 76 -16.37 -14.08 -4.77
N PRO A 77 -15.74 -15.04 -4.08
CA PRO A 77 -14.33 -14.94 -3.71
C PRO A 77 -13.42 -14.95 -4.96
N THR A 78 -12.45 -14.03 -5.03
CA THR A 78 -11.41 -14.05 -6.08
C THR A 78 -10.28 -14.99 -5.65
N PHE A 79 -10.44 -16.29 -5.92
CA PHE A 79 -9.42 -17.29 -5.63
C PHE A 79 -8.40 -17.40 -6.78
N ASP A 80 -7.51 -16.41 -6.92
CA ASP A 80 -6.49 -16.42 -7.99
C ASP A 80 -5.04 -16.39 -7.47
N ALA A 81 -4.81 -16.56 -6.17
CA ALA A 81 -3.44 -16.56 -5.63
C ALA A 81 -2.91 -17.99 -5.49
N PRO A 82 -1.87 -18.42 -6.26
CA PRO A 82 -1.01 -19.50 -5.78
C PRO A 82 -0.51 -19.12 -4.38
N VAL A 83 -0.41 -20.11 -3.49
CA VAL A 83 0.15 -19.90 -2.16
C VAL A 83 1.59 -19.40 -2.31
N LEU A 84 1.78 -18.09 -2.28
CA LEU A 84 3.10 -17.48 -2.27
C LEU A 84 3.65 -17.60 -0.85
N SER A 85 4.28 -18.75 -0.56
CA SER A 85 5.08 -18.86 0.66
C SER A 85 6.33 -18.00 0.47
N ALA A 86 6.43 -16.89 1.19
CA ALA A 86 7.74 -16.28 1.42
C ALA A 86 8.53 -17.26 2.30
N ARG A 87 9.34 -18.13 1.69
CA ARG A 87 10.35 -18.86 2.47
C ARG A 87 11.31 -17.80 3.00
N ARG A 88 11.43 -17.75 4.33
CA ARG A 88 12.52 -17.05 5.02
C ARG A 88 13.86 -17.63 4.62
#